data_AF-A0A383AG21-F1
#
_entry.id   AF-A0A383AG21-F1
#
_cell.length_a   1.000
_cell.length_b   1.000
_cell.length_c   1.000
_cell.angle_alpha   90.00
_cell.angle_beta   90.00
_cell.angle_gamma   90.00
#
_symmetry.space_group_name_H-M   'P 1'
#
loop_
_entity.id
_entity.type
_entity.pdbx_description
1 polymer ?
#
loop_
_entity_poly.entity_id
_entity_poly.type
_entity_poly.pdbx_seq_one_letter_code
_entity_poly.pdbx_strand_id
1 'polypeptide(L)'
;NPPDAPNGESVELALSYNVPTIVLTGNFDEFTRAQLLDQGVLDYITKESRYSYLQVSKLVDRLRKNLTTKVLVVEDSRTSRNHICSLLRKFQFQVHEANDGLEALEELDNHRDIKMVIADHRMPNMDGYELVKAIRHEKRMQDLVFIGLSANGDSVLTSKFIKSGANDFLSKPFYHEEFYCRIMQNLESQEMIQTIRNSANLDPLTKVYNRRFLYERAEELFANKASRKDVIVSMIDADNFKSVNDTYGHKT
;
A
#
# COMPACT_ATOMS: atom_id res chain seq x y z
N ASN A 1 -24.43 -21.61 -10.09
CA ASN A 1 -25.09 -20.42 -9.50
C ASN A 1 -25.92 -20.83 -8.29
N PRO A 2 -26.18 -19.91 -7.35
CA PRO A 2 -27.09 -20.16 -6.23
C PRO A 2 -28.47 -20.63 -6.73
N PRO A 3 -29.20 -21.47 -5.98
CA PRO A 3 -30.53 -21.94 -6.37
C PRO A 3 -31.56 -20.81 -6.55
N ASP A 4 -31.37 -19.72 -5.81
CA ASP A 4 -32.21 -18.52 -5.72
C ASP A 4 -31.71 -17.34 -6.57
N ALA A 5 -30.53 -17.46 -7.21
CA ALA A 5 -29.96 -16.47 -8.11
C ALA A 5 -29.21 -17.15 -9.28
N PRO A 6 -29.94 -17.88 -10.16
CA PRO A 6 -29.32 -18.72 -11.18
C PRO A 6 -28.61 -17.95 -12.30
N ASN A 7 -28.82 -16.64 -12.45
CA ASN A 7 -28.23 -15.82 -13.53
C ASN A 7 -27.36 -14.66 -13.01
N GLY A 8 -27.01 -14.65 -11.72
CA GLY A 8 -26.17 -13.61 -11.13
C GLY A 8 -26.94 -12.46 -10.49
N GLU A 9 -28.25 -12.62 -10.26
CA GLU A 9 -29.13 -11.65 -9.60
C GLU A 9 -28.60 -11.21 -8.22
N SER A 10 -27.83 -12.08 -7.55
CA SER A 10 -27.16 -11.77 -6.28
C SER A 10 -26.08 -10.69 -6.42
N VAL A 11 -25.43 -10.60 -7.58
CA VAL A 11 -24.39 -9.59 -7.85
C VAL A 11 -25.03 -8.22 -7.95
N GLU A 12 -26.09 -8.09 -8.75
CA GLU A 12 -26.85 -6.84 -8.90
C GLU A 12 -27.40 -6.36 -7.56
N LEU A 13 -27.97 -7.27 -6.77
CA LEU A 13 -28.47 -6.95 -5.43
C LEU A 13 -27.35 -6.42 -4.53
N ALA A 14 -26.20 -7.09 -4.44
CA ALA A 14 -25.08 -6.65 -3.60
C ALA A 14 -24.56 -5.27 -4.00
N LEU A 15 -24.40 -5.03 -5.31
CA LEU A 15 -23.97 -3.74 -5.85
C LEU A 15 -24.97 -2.62 -5.56
N SER A 16 -26.29 -2.91 -5.58
CA SER A 16 -27.33 -1.92 -5.25
C SER A 16 -27.22 -1.36 -3.82
N TYR A 17 -26.60 -2.10 -2.90
CA TYR A 17 -26.31 -1.68 -1.52
C TYR A 17 -24.90 -1.11 -1.35
N ASN A 18 -24.17 -0.84 -2.44
CA ASN A 18 -22.76 -0.42 -2.44
C ASN A 18 -21.84 -1.40 -1.69
N VAL A 19 -22.16 -2.69 -1.72
CA VAL A 19 -21.31 -3.72 -1.11
C VAL A 19 -20.20 -4.10 -2.09
N PRO A 20 -18.91 -4.00 -1.70
CA PRO A 20 -17.82 -4.45 -2.54
C PRO A 20 -17.98 -5.94 -2.87
N THR A 21 -18.12 -6.26 -4.15
CA THR A 21 -18.54 -7.59 -4.61
C THR A 21 -17.42 -8.27 -5.39
N ILE A 22 -17.16 -9.54 -5.08
CA ILE A 22 -16.19 -10.41 -5.75
C ILE A 22 -16.96 -11.62 -6.28
N VAL A 23 -16.84 -11.91 -7.57
CA VAL A 23 -17.61 -12.98 -8.20
C VAL A 23 -16.78 -14.25 -8.30
N LEU A 24 -17.28 -15.35 -7.75
CA LEU A 24 -16.68 -16.66 -7.95
C LEU A 24 -17.41 -17.41 -9.06
N THR A 25 -16.73 -17.66 -10.19
CA THR A 25 -17.33 -18.29 -11.39
C THR A 25 -16.69 -19.64 -11.72
N GLY A 26 -17.47 -20.58 -12.28
CA GLY A 26 -16.96 -21.90 -12.74
C GLY A 26 -16.53 -21.92 -14.21
N ASN A 27 -17.04 -21.00 -15.02
CA ASN A 27 -16.68 -20.82 -16.43
C ASN A 27 -16.21 -19.38 -16.63
N PHE A 28 -15.24 -19.21 -17.54
CA PHE A 28 -14.66 -17.90 -17.80
C PHE A 28 -14.47 -17.66 -19.29
N ASP A 29 -15.00 -16.54 -19.75
CA ASP A 29 -14.85 -16.01 -21.10
C ASP A 29 -14.76 -14.47 -21.04
N GLU A 30 -14.25 -13.88 -22.11
CA GLU A 30 -13.97 -12.44 -22.19
C GLU A 30 -15.24 -11.58 -22.13
N PHE A 31 -16.38 -12.09 -22.62
CA PHE A 31 -17.64 -11.36 -22.60
C PHE A 31 -18.19 -11.27 -21.16
N THR A 32 -18.23 -12.39 -20.45
CA THR A 32 -18.64 -12.43 -19.04
C THR A 32 -17.73 -11.54 -18.18
N ARG A 33 -16.42 -11.57 -18.43
CA ARG A 33 -15.45 -10.67 -17.77
C ARG A 33 -15.84 -9.21 -17.92
N ALA A 34 -16.01 -8.75 -19.16
CA ALA A 34 -16.27 -7.35 -19.45
C ALA A 34 -17.59 -6.89 -18.80
N GLN A 35 -18.62 -7.74 -18.87
CA GLN A 35 -19.91 -7.48 -18.25
C GLN A 35 -19.82 -7.29 -16.73
N LEU A 36 -19.08 -8.17 -16.02
CA LEU A 36 -18.95 -8.09 -14.56
C LEU A 36 -18.19 -6.83 -14.14
N LEU A 37 -17.11 -6.49 -14.84
CA LEU A 37 -16.33 -5.28 -14.55
C LEU A 37 -17.14 -4.01 -14.81
N ASP A 38 -17.95 -3.98 -15.88
CA ASP A 38 -18.84 -2.87 -16.21
C ASP A 38 -19.95 -2.68 -15.16
N GLN A 39 -20.50 -3.77 -14.63
CA GLN A 39 -21.44 -3.74 -13.50
C GLN A 39 -20.81 -3.15 -12.22
N GLY A 40 -19.49 -3.10 -12.12
CA GLY A 40 -18.77 -2.55 -10.97
C GLY A 40 -18.30 -3.59 -9.96
N VAL A 41 -18.29 -4.88 -10.34
CA VAL A 41 -17.63 -5.93 -9.56
C VAL A 41 -16.15 -5.59 -9.37
N LEU A 42 -15.62 -5.85 -8.18
CA LEU A 42 -14.22 -5.57 -7.86
C LEU A 42 -13.27 -6.49 -8.60
N ASP A 43 -13.58 -7.78 -8.55
CA ASP A 43 -12.75 -8.83 -9.12
C ASP A 43 -13.59 -10.10 -9.31
N TYR A 44 -13.10 -11.01 -10.13
CA TYR A 44 -13.70 -12.31 -10.33
C TYR A 44 -12.64 -13.41 -10.20
N ILE A 45 -13.02 -14.54 -9.61
CA ILE A 45 -12.11 -15.64 -9.30
C ILE A 45 -12.71 -16.93 -9.86
N THR A 46 -11.94 -17.66 -10.65
CA THR A 46 -12.38 -18.96 -11.19
C THR A 46 -12.34 -20.03 -10.10
N LYS A 47 -13.42 -20.80 -9.94
CA LYS A 47 -13.60 -21.86 -8.94
C LYS A 47 -12.91 -23.16 -9.36
N GLU A 48 -11.68 -23.07 -9.85
CA GLU A 48 -10.97 -24.24 -10.39
C GLU A 48 -10.29 -25.08 -9.30
N SER A 49 -9.98 -24.49 -8.14
CA SER A 49 -9.26 -25.21 -7.08
C SER A 49 -9.52 -24.65 -5.68
N ARG A 50 -9.00 -25.35 -4.66
CA ARG A 50 -8.99 -24.86 -3.28
C ARG A 50 -8.24 -23.52 -3.14
N TYR A 51 -7.30 -23.24 -4.03
CA TYR A 51 -6.54 -21.99 -4.04
C TYR A 51 -7.44 -20.77 -4.31
N SER A 52 -8.50 -20.92 -5.10
CA SER A 52 -9.48 -19.87 -5.39
C SER A 52 -10.10 -19.28 -4.12
N TYR A 53 -10.39 -20.11 -3.11
CA TYR A 53 -10.93 -19.65 -1.83
C TYR A 53 -9.88 -18.90 -0.98
N LEU A 54 -8.60 -19.27 -1.09
CA LEU A 54 -7.51 -18.54 -0.45
C LEU A 54 -7.34 -17.15 -1.06
N GLN A 55 -7.50 -17.02 -2.39
CA GLN A 55 -7.48 -15.72 -3.07
C GLN A 55 -8.60 -14.81 -2.57
N VAL A 56 -9.83 -15.34 -2.43
CA VAL A 56 -10.95 -14.58 -1.85
C VAL A 56 -10.62 -14.10 -0.44
N SER A 57 -10.12 -14.99 0.42
CA SER A 57 -9.76 -14.64 1.79
C SER A 57 -8.70 -13.52 1.84
N LYS A 58 -7.65 -13.61 1.01
CA LYS A 58 -6.62 -12.58 0.88
C LYS A 58 -7.21 -11.25 0.42
N LEU A 59 -8.08 -11.28 -0.59
CA LEU A 59 -8.73 -10.09 -1.12
C LEU A 59 -9.60 -9.40 -0.06
N VAL A 60 -10.36 -10.17 0.72
CA VAL A 60 -11.18 -9.63 1.82
C VAL A 60 -10.31 -9.00 2.93
N ASP A 61 -9.22 -9.65 3.35
CA ASP A 61 -8.27 -9.06 4.31
C ASP A 61 -7.65 -7.76 3.77
N ARG A 62 -7.29 -7.77 2.49
CA ARG A 62 -6.72 -6.61 1.82
C ARG A 62 -7.69 -5.44 1.72
N LEU A 63 -8.96 -5.67 1.38
CA LEU A 63 -10.00 -4.64 1.39
C LEU A 63 -10.16 -4.01 2.78
N ARG A 64 -10.11 -4.80 3.85
CA ARG A 64 -10.12 -4.28 5.23
C ARG A 64 -8.91 -3.39 5.53
N LYS A 65 -7.71 -3.79 5.12
CA LYS A 65 -6.49 -2.96 5.30
C LYS A 65 -6.53 -1.68 4.48
N ASN A 66 -7.15 -1.73 3.29
CA ASN A 66 -7.24 -0.58 2.40
C ASN A 66 -8.07 0.57 2.99
N LEU A 67 -9.06 0.28 3.84
CA LEU A 67 -9.87 1.29 4.54
C LEU A 67 -9.05 2.32 5.31
N THR A 68 -7.82 1.98 5.73
CA THR A 68 -6.88 2.88 6.41
C THR A 68 -5.61 3.13 5.62
N THR A 69 -5.48 2.57 4.41
CA THR A 69 -4.28 2.75 3.58
C THR A 69 -4.49 3.96 2.67
N LYS A 70 -3.63 4.97 2.84
CA LYS A 70 -3.64 6.18 2.02
C LYS A 70 -2.73 6.04 0.80
N VAL A 71 -3.27 6.41 -0.36
CA VAL A 71 -2.58 6.41 -1.66
C VAL A 71 -2.71 7.79 -2.28
N LEU A 72 -1.62 8.31 -2.81
CA LEU A 72 -1.58 9.56 -3.57
C LEU A 72 -1.53 9.26 -5.06
N VAL A 73 -2.47 9.82 -5.82
CA VAL A 73 -2.48 9.76 -7.29
C VAL A 73 -2.03 11.11 -7.84
N VAL A 74 -0.98 11.10 -8.65
CA VAL A 74 -0.39 12.30 -9.27
C VAL A 74 -0.52 12.18 -10.78
N GLU A 75 -1.40 12.97 -11.38
CA GLU A 75 -1.72 12.88 -12.81
C GLU A 75 -2.35 14.21 -13.25
N ASP A 76 -1.85 14.81 -14.33
CA ASP A 76 -2.27 16.13 -14.81
C ASP A 76 -3.61 16.07 -15.55
N SER A 77 -3.86 14.97 -16.27
CA SER A 77 -5.14 14.72 -16.94
C SER A 77 -6.22 14.36 -15.92
N ARG A 78 -7.14 15.31 -15.67
CA ARG A 78 -8.30 15.10 -14.78
C ARG A 78 -9.07 13.82 -15.10
N THR A 79 -9.22 13.47 -16.38
CA THR A 79 -9.93 12.24 -16.80
C THR A 79 -9.16 10.99 -16.38
N SER A 80 -7.85 10.95 -16.64
CA SER A 80 -6.98 9.84 -16.23
C SER A 80 -6.94 9.71 -14.71
N ARG A 81 -6.78 10.83 -14.01
CA ARG A 81 -6.74 10.89 -12.55
C ARG A 81 -8.03 10.38 -11.93
N ASN A 82 -9.19 10.85 -12.40
CA ASN A 82 -10.50 10.38 -11.95
C ASN A 82 -10.68 8.86 -12.16
N HIS A 83 -10.20 8.34 -13.30
CA HIS A 83 -10.25 6.92 -13.59
C HIS A 83 -9.43 6.11 -12.57
N ILE A 84 -8.15 6.47 -12.37
CA ILE A 84 -7.26 5.81 -11.41
C ILE A 84 -7.82 5.90 -9.99
N CYS A 85 -8.31 7.07 -9.58
CA CYS A 85 -8.90 7.27 -8.26
C CYS A 85 -10.16 6.42 -8.07
N SER A 86 -11.00 6.28 -9.11
CA SER A 86 -12.17 5.41 -9.07
C SER A 86 -11.78 3.95 -8.86
N LEU A 87 -10.75 3.45 -9.57
CA LEU A 87 -10.22 2.09 -9.39
C LEU A 87 -9.74 1.86 -7.94
N LEU A 88 -8.95 2.78 -7.40
CA LEU A 88 -8.45 2.68 -6.02
C LEU A 88 -9.57 2.73 -4.98
N ARG A 89 -10.54 3.65 -5.13
CA ARG A 89 -11.68 3.80 -4.21
C ARG A 89 -12.57 2.56 -4.23
N LYS A 90 -12.77 1.92 -5.39
CA LYS A 90 -13.46 0.61 -5.47
C LYS A 90 -12.82 -0.42 -4.53
N PHE A 91 -11.49 -0.49 -4.51
CA PHE A 91 -10.72 -1.33 -3.58
C PHE A 91 -10.58 -0.75 -2.16
N GLN A 92 -11.42 0.22 -1.76
CA GLN A 92 -11.53 0.78 -0.42
C GLN A 92 -10.32 1.61 0.05
N PHE A 93 -9.42 2.02 -0.84
CA PHE A 93 -8.32 2.91 -0.49
C PHE A 93 -8.80 4.32 -0.13
N GLN A 94 -8.08 4.96 0.79
CA GLN A 94 -8.17 6.41 0.99
C GLN A 94 -7.30 7.11 -0.05
N VAL A 95 -7.91 7.86 -0.96
CA VAL A 95 -7.21 8.42 -2.13
C VAL A 95 -7.04 9.93 -1.98
N HIS A 96 -5.78 10.36 -2.03
CA HIS A 96 -5.36 11.74 -2.20
C HIS A 96 -5.01 11.99 -3.67
N GLU A 97 -5.15 13.22 -4.12
CA GLU A 97 -5.00 13.61 -5.52
C GLU A 97 -4.06 14.81 -5.63
N ALA A 98 -3.22 14.81 -6.66
CA ALA A 98 -2.39 15.94 -7.05
C ALA A 98 -2.33 16.04 -8.59
N ASN A 99 -2.19 17.26 -9.10
CA ASN A 99 -2.14 17.55 -10.54
C ASN A 99 -0.70 17.52 -11.09
N ASP A 100 0.31 17.71 -10.24
CA ASP A 100 1.73 17.65 -10.60
C ASP A 100 2.62 17.24 -9.41
N GLY A 101 3.93 17.14 -9.66
CA GLY A 101 4.88 16.74 -8.63
C GLY A 101 5.06 17.74 -7.48
N LEU A 102 4.78 19.04 -7.68
CA LEU A 102 4.89 20.03 -6.59
C LEU A 102 3.74 19.87 -5.61
N GLU A 103 2.51 19.80 -6.11
CA GLU A 103 1.32 19.52 -5.30
C GLU A 103 1.43 18.16 -4.60
N ALA A 104 2.05 17.17 -5.26
CA ALA A 104 2.30 15.87 -4.65
C ALA A 104 3.22 15.94 -3.43
N LEU A 105 4.27 16.77 -3.48
CA LEU A 105 5.16 16.96 -2.33
C LEU A 105 4.44 17.66 -1.17
N GLU A 106 3.59 18.66 -1.46
CA GLU A 106 2.74 19.31 -0.45
C GLU A 106 1.80 18.32 0.23
N GLU A 107 1.11 17.47 -0.54
CA GLU A 107 0.25 16.41 -0.01
C GLU A 107 1.04 15.42 0.86
N LEU A 108 2.26 15.03 0.46
CA LEU A 108 3.12 14.14 1.24
C LEU A 108 3.65 14.77 2.53
N ASP A 109 3.73 16.10 2.60
CA ASP A 109 4.05 16.85 3.82
C ASP A 109 2.85 16.94 4.76
N ASN A 110 1.65 17.21 4.22
CA ASN A 110 0.40 17.29 4.95
C ASN A 110 -0.09 15.92 5.47
N HIS A 111 0.21 14.85 4.74
CA HIS A 111 -0.27 13.49 5.02
C HIS A 111 0.90 12.50 5.08
N ARG A 112 1.60 12.53 6.23
CA ARG A 112 2.78 11.68 6.47
C ARG A 112 2.51 10.18 6.54
N ASP A 113 1.24 9.79 6.57
CA ASP A 113 0.80 8.40 6.63
C ASP A 113 0.44 7.79 5.26
N ILE A 114 0.58 8.56 4.17
CA ILE A 114 0.52 8.02 2.79
C ILE A 114 1.55 6.89 2.63
N LYS A 115 1.09 5.75 2.09
CA LYS A 115 1.91 4.54 1.92
C LYS A 115 2.36 4.31 0.49
N MET A 116 1.69 4.92 -0.47
CA MET A 116 1.96 4.74 -1.89
C MET A 116 1.69 6.00 -2.67
N VAL A 117 2.53 6.25 -3.67
CA VAL A 117 2.35 7.24 -4.73
C VAL A 117 2.22 6.49 -6.06
N ILE A 118 1.21 6.84 -6.84
CA ILE A 118 1.06 6.43 -8.24
C ILE A 118 1.12 7.71 -9.06
N ALA A 119 2.14 7.86 -9.89
CA ALA A 119 2.40 9.12 -10.59
C ALA A 119 2.56 8.94 -12.09
N ASP A 120 1.95 9.80 -12.90
CA ASP A 120 2.27 9.88 -14.32
C ASP A 120 3.69 10.39 -14.54
N HIS A 121 4.29 9.98 -15.64
CA HIS A 121 5.58 10.49 -16.03
C HIS A 121 5.51 11.94 -16.50
N ARG A 122 4.58 12.26 -17.41
CA ARG A 122 4.53 13.55 -18.10
C ARG A 122 3.52 14.46 -17.41
N MET A 123 4.03 15.39 -16.61
CA MET A 123 3.24 16.38 -15.90
C MET A 123 3.89 17.75 -16.04
N PRO A 124 3.13 18.86 -15.96
CA PRO A 124 3.70 20.20 -15.92
C PRO A 124 4.49 20.43 -14.62
N ASN A 125 5.34 21.46 -14.59
CA ASN A 125 6.11 21.94 -13.43
C ASN A 125 7.17 20.96 -12.87
N MET A 126 6.75 19.78 -12.41
CA MET A 126 7.61 18.71 -11.93
C MET A 126 7.10 17.38 -12.48
N ASP A 127 7.94 16.71 -13.26
CA ASP A 127 7.60 15.44 -13.88
C ASP A 127 7.69 14.26 -12.89
N GLY A 128 7.16 13.09 -13.26
CA GLY A 128 7.15 11.93 -12.36
C GLY A 128 8.55 11.40 -12.02
N TYR A 129 9.54 11.67 -12.88
CA TYR A 129 10.93 11.27 -12.66
C TYR A 129 11.64 12.21 -11.66
N GLU A 130 11.39 13.50 -11.74
CA GLU A 130 11.84 14.49 -10.76
C GLU A 130 11.18 14.23 -9.39
N LEU A 131 9.88 13.92 -9.38
CA LEU A 131 9.13 13.60 -8.16
C LEU A 131 9.72 12.39 -7.42
N VAL A 132 9.95 11.26 -8.11
CA VAL A 132 10.51 10.08 -7.44
C VAL A 132 11.89 10.36 -6.87
N LYS A 133 12.72 11.17 -7.54
CA LYS A 133 14.02 11.58 -7.00
C LYS A 133 13.87 12.44 -5.76
N ALA A 134 13.00 13.43 -5.77
CA ALA A 134 12.73 14.26 -4.61
C ALA A 134 12.30 13.41 -3.40
N ILE A 135 11.37 12.48 -3.62
CA ILE A 135 10.92 11.51 -2.61
C ILE A 135 12.09 10.67 -2.08
N ARG A 136 12.97 10.16 -2.97
CA ARG A 136 14.12 9.34 -2.56
C ARG A 136 15.27 10.12 -1.94
N HIS A 137 15.30 11.44 -2.05
CA HIS A 137 16.23 12.28 -1.29
C HIS A 137 15.78 12.46 0.17
N GLU A 138 14.48 12.35 0.43
CA GLU A 138 13.93 12.48 1.77
C GLU A 138 14.06 11.17 2.57
N LYS A 139 14.81 11.22 3.67
CA LYS A 139 15.03 10.03 4.54
C LYS A 139 13.73 9.47 5.11
N ARG A 140 12.73 10.33 5.37
CA ARG A 140 11.43 9.91 5.91
C ARG A 140 10.57 9.13 4.92
N MET A 141 10.85 9.24 3.62
CA MET A 141 10.03 8.67 2.54
C MET A 141 10.71 7.47 1.86
N GLN A 142 11.80 6.94 2.41
CA GLN A 142 12.53 5.81 1.80
C GLN A 142 11.66 4.57 1.61
N ASP A 143 10.71 4.34 2.52
CA ASP A 143 9.80 3.19 2.47
C ASP A 143 8.50 3.48 1.71
N LEU A 144 8.32 4.71 1.21
CA LEU A 144 7.13 5.08 0.44
C LEU A 144 7.14 4.33 -0.90
N VAL A 145 6.09 3.53 -1.14
CA VAL A 145 5.93 2.86 -2.44
C VAL A 145 5.74 3.91 -3.52
N PHE A 146 6.48 3.81 -4.61
CA PHE A 146 6.32 4.65 -5.79
C PHE A 146 6.11 3.77 -7.02
N ILE A 147 4.95 3.92 -7.67
CA ILE A 147 4.63 3.28 -8.95
C ILE A 147 4.53 4.35 -10.03
N GLY A 148 5.40 4.27 -11.03
CA GLY A 148 5.35 5.18 -12.19
C GLY A 148 4.35 4.70 -13.24
N LEU A 149 3.53 5.60 -13.78
CA LEU A 149 2.72 5.36 -14.96
C LEU A 149 3.46 5.91 -16.19
N SER A 150 3.53 5.13 -17.26
CA SER A 150 4.16 5.55 -18.52
C SER A 150 3.24 5.30 -19.71
N ALA A 151 3.43 6.01 -20.81
CA ALA A 151 2.72 5.69 -22.04
C ALA A 151 3.32 4.44 -22.71
N ASN A 152 2.48 3.63 -23.37
CA ASN A 152 2.93 2.43 -24.07
C ASN A 152 4.05 2.73 -25.08
N GLY A 153 5.05 1.84 -25.13
CA GLY A 153 6.16 1.90 -26.09
C GLY A 153 7.40 2.69 -25.64
N ASP A 154 7.39 3.32 -24.46
CA ASP A 154 8.52 4.11 -23.98
C ASP A 154 9.42 3.35 -22.98
N SER A 155 10.19 2.40 -23.49
CA SER A 155 11.12 1.57 -22.71
C SER A 155 12.23 2.39 -22.02
N VAL A 156 12.54 3.57 -22.54
CA VAL A 156 13.51 4.50 -21.96
C VAL A 156 12.95 5.12 -20.68
N LEU A 157 11.66 5.48 -20.66
CA LEU A 157 11.00 5.99 -19.45
C LEU A 157 10.92 4.96 -18.34
N THR A 158 10.55 3.72 -18.67
CA THR A 158 10.58 2.60 -17.72
C THR A 158 11.95 2.47 -17.05
N SER A 159 13.01 2.51 -17.85
CA SER A 159 14.39 2.43 -17.34
C SER A 159 14.76 3.61 -16.43
N LYS A 160 14.24 4.81 -16.72
CA LYS A 160 14.47 6.02 -15.90
C LYS A 160 13.80 5.92 -14.53
N PHE A 161 12.57 5.40 -14.45
CA PHE A 161 11.88 5.21 -13.17
C PHE A 161 12.61 4.22 -12.26
N ILE A 162 12.99 3.06 -12.80
CA ILE A 162 13.70 2.02 -12.04
C ILE A 162 15.03 2.58 -11.51
N LYS A 163 15.80 3.27 -12.36
CA LYS A 163 17.09 3.87 -11.95
C LYS A 163 16.94 5.01 -10.93
N SER A 164 15.76 5.58 -10.79
CA SER A 164 15.48 6.67 -9.85
C SER A 164 14.89 6.19 -8.53
N GLY A 165 14.74 4.88 -8.37
CA GLY A 165 14.25 4.28 -7.14
C GLY A 165 12.74 4.07 -7.08
N ALA A 166 12.03 4.13 -8.21
CA ALA A 166 10.64 3.64 -8.25
C ALA A 166 10.61 2.15 -7.88
N ASN A 167 9.55 1.73 -7.18
CA ASN A 167 9.39 0.32 -6.82
C ASN A 167 8.88 -0.51 -8.00
N ASP A 168 8.00 0.09 -8.81
CA ASP A 168 7.44 -0.56 -9.99
C ASP A 168 6.97 0.48 -11.03
N PHE A 169 6.51 0.01 -12.18
CA PHE A 169 5.93 0.83 -13.23
C PHE A 169 4.76 0.12 -13.91
N LEU A 170 3.88 0.89 -14.55
CA LEU A 170 2.74 0.38 -15.29
C LEU A 170 2.51 1.20 -16.57
N SER A 171 2.34 0.51 -17.69
CA SER A 171 2.14 1.16 -19.00
C SER A 171 0.65 1.44 -19.26
N LYS A 172 0.32 2.65 -19.69
CA LYS A 172 -1.00 3.09 -20.17
C LYS A 172 -1.16 2.74 -21.66
N PRO A 173 -2.30 2.16 -22.10
CA PRO A 173 -3.42 1.70 -21.29
C PRO A 173 -3.10 0.38 -20.56
N PHE A 174 -3.62 0.22 -19.35
CA PHE A 174 -3.48 -1.00 -18.53
C PHE A 174 -4.83 -1.64 -18.27
N TYR A 175 -4.82 -2.95 -18.00
CA TYR A 175 -5.99 -3.66 -17.51
C TYR A 175 -6.17 -3.46 -16.00
N HIS A 176 -7.43 -3.52 -15.56
CA HIS A 176 -7.80 -3.41 -14.14
C HIS A 176 -7.06 -4.42 -13.26
N GLU A 177 -6.95 -5.66 -13.73
CA GLU A 177 -6.30 -6.75 -13.02
C GLU A 177 -4.79 -6.52 -12.89
N GLU A 178 -4.16 -6.00 -13.94
CA GLU A 178 -2.74 -5.66 -13.92
C GLU A 178 -2.47 -4.52 -12.94
N PHE A 179 -3.27 -3.44 -13.01
CA PHE A 179 -3.20 -2.31 -12.09
C PHE A 179 -3.30 -2.77 -10.63
N TYR A 180 -4.32 -3.58 -10.33
CA TYR A 180 -4.53 -4.09 -8.98
C TYR A 180 -3.38 -4.99 -8.51
N CYS A 181 -2.94 -5.93 -9.35
CA CYS A 181 -1.85 -6.84 -9.03
C CYS A 181 -0.56 -6.09 -8.65
N ARG A 182 -0.19 -5.06 -9.43
CA ARG A 182 1.00 -4.24 -9.19
C ARG A 182 0.94 -3.50 -7.86
N ILE A 183 -0.21 -2.90 -7.55
CA ILE A 183 -0.41 -2.19 -6.28
C ILE A 183 -0.30 -3.16 -5.10
N MET A 184 -0.99 -4.29 -5.18
CA MET A 184 -0.99 -5.28 -4.09
C MET A 184 0.40 -5.83 -3.82
N GLN A 185 1.12 -6.24 -4.87
CA GLN A 185 2.46 -6.80 -4.72
C GLN A 185 3.42 -5.82 -4.03
N ASN A 186 3.34 -4.53 -4.37
CA ASN A 186 4.22 -3.52 -3.79
C ASN A 186 3.85 -3.16 -2.34
N LEU A 187 2.55 -3.06 -2.01
CA LEU A 187 2.11 -2.84 -0.63
C LEU A 187 2.45 -4.03 0.27
N GLU A 188 2.16 -5.26 -0.17
CA GLU A 188 2.46 -6.47 0.60
C GLU A 188 3.97 -6.61 0.84
N SER A 189 4.79 -6.28 -0.18
CA SER A 189 6.25 -6.30 -0.04
C SER A 189 6.74 -5.27 0.99
N GLN A 190 6.19 -4.05 0.98
CA GLN A 190 6.53 -3.04 1.99
C GLN A 190 6.08 -3.44 3.40
N GLU A 191 4.86 -3.96 3.54
CA GLU A 191 4.34 -4.46 4.82
C GLU A 191 5.20 -5.61 5.37
N MET A 192 5.67 -6.50 4.49
CA MET A 192 6.57 -7.60 4.87
C MET A 192 7.93 -7.08 5.33
N ILE A 193 8.53 -6.13 4.59
CA ILE A 193 9.80 -5.50 4.99
C ILE A 193 9.65 -4.81 6.35
N GLN A 194 8.56 -4.07 6.55
CA GLN A 194 8.28 -3.43 7.83
C GLN A 194 8.12 -4.45 8.96
N THR A 195 7.44 -5.56 8.70
CA THR A 195 7.26 -6.65 9.67
C THR A 195 8.59 -7.27 10.08
N ILE A 196 9.50 -7.50 9.11
CA ILE A 196 10.84 -8.03 9.38
C ILE A 196 11.64 -7.03 10.23
N ARG A 197 11.66 -5.74 9.86
CA ARG A 197 12.36 -4.70 10.64
C ARG A 197 11.81 -4.58 12.06
N ASN A 198 10.49 -4.58 12.20
CA ASN A 198 9.84 -4.54 13.52
C ASN A 198 10.20 -5.75 14.36
N SER A 199 10.24 -6.95 13.75
CA SER A 199 10.61 -8.18 14.47
C SER A 199 12.09 -8.18 14.90
N ALA A 200 12.96 -7.51 14.14
CA ALA A 200 14.38 -7.37 14.49
C ALA A 200 14.63 -6.30 15.57
N ASN A 201 13.83 -5.22 15.57
CA ASN A 201 14.13 -4.01 16.33
C ASN A 201 13.18 -3.75 17.51
N LEU A 202 12.01 -4.39 17.57
CA LEU A 202 11.04 -4.17 18.64
C LEU A 202 10.97 -5.38 19.60
N ASP A 203 10.66 -5.09 20.85
CA ASP A 203 10.29 -6.10 21.84
C ASP A 203 8.91 -6.71 21.47
N PRO A 204 8.76 -8.05 21.41
CA PRO A 204 7.53 -8.68 20.96
C PRO A 204 6.29 -8.35 21.78
N LEU A 205 6.46 -8.14 23.10
CA LEU A 205 5.37 -7.92 24.04
C LEU A 205 4.92 -6.46 24.07
N THR A 206 5.86 -5.54 24.22
CA THR A 206 5.60 -4.11 24.48
C THR A 206 5.62 -3.25 23.22
N LYS A 207 6.19 -3.76 22.12
CA LYS A 207 6.42 -3.04 20.85
C LYS A 207 7.35 -1.81 20.98
N VAL A 208 8.04 -1.62 22.10
CA VAL A 208 9.12 -0.63 22.20
C VAL A 208 10.39 -1.15 21.54
N TYR A 209 11.32 -0.26 21.20
CA TYR A 209 12.62 -0.70 20.68
C TYR A 209 13.34 -1.61 21.66
N ASN A 210 13.85 -2.73 21.15
CA ASN A 210 14.55 -3.70 21.96
C ASN A 210 15.95 -3.19 22.35
N ARG A 211 16.56 -3.90 23.30
CA ARG A 211 17.88 -3.55 23.84
C ARG A 211 18.97 -3.51 22.77
N ARG A 212 18.91 -4.38 21.75
CA ARG A 212 19.88 -4.41 20.65
C ARG A 212 19.82 -3.11 19.84
N PHE A 213 18.62 -2.71 19.43
CA PHE A 213 18.42 -1.47 18.69
C PHE A 213 18.90 -0.24 19.48
N LEU A 214 18.64 -0.21 20.80
CA LEU A 214 19.13 0.84 21.68
C LEU A 214 20.67 0.97 21.64
N TYR A 215 21.40 -0.16 21.71
CA TYR A 215 22.86 -0.14 21.67
C TYR A 215 23.40 0.30 20.31
N GLU A 216 22.89 -0.27 19.22
CA GLU A 216 23.29 0.10 17.85
C GLU A 216 23.10 1.61 17.62
N ARG A 217 21.94 2.15 18.04
CA ARG A 217 21.64 3.58 17.92
C ARG A 217 22.51 4.45 18.82
N ALA A 218 22.83 3.97 20.03
CA ALA A 218 23.73 4.69 20.94
C ALA A 218 25.14 4.79 20.34
N GLU A 219 25.68 3.70 19.79
CA GLU A 219 27.01 3.70 19.16
C GLU A 219 27.10 4.73 18.02
N GLU A 220 26.09 4.80 17.15
CA GLU A 220 26.01 5.82 16.09
C GLU A 220 26.02 7.26 16.65
N LEU A 221 25.23 7.51 17.70
CA LEU A 221 25.13 8.82 18.34
C LEU A 221 26.45 9.25 19.00
N PHE A 222 27.17 8.31 19.62
CA PHE A 222 28.44 8.58 20.30
C PHE A 222 29.66 8.62 19.34
N ALA A 223 29.57 7.98 18.18
CA ALA A 223 30.58 8.03 17.13
C ALA A 223 30.71 9.44 16.51
N ASN A 224 29.59 10.16 16.36
CA ASN A 224 29.59 11.53 15.88
C ASN A 224 29.98 12.52 17.00
N LYS A 225 31.20 13.07 16.94
CA LYS A 225 31.71 14.03 17.95
C LYS A 225 30.86 15.30 18.07
N ALA A 226 30.12 15.68 17.03
CA ALA A 226 29.23 16.85 17.02
C ALA A 226 27.88 16.63 17.75
N SER A 227 27.37 15.40 17.85
CA SER A 227 26.10 15.05 18.50
C SER A 227 26.22 14.77 20.01
N ARG A 228 27.43 14.84 20.56
CA ARG A 228 27.70 14.46 21.96
C ARG A 228 27.14 15.42 23.01
N LYS A 229 26.71 16.63 22.64
CA LYS A 229 26.53 17.68 23.65
C LYS A 229 25.24 17.61 24.46
N ASP A 230 24.20 16.89 24.03
CA ASP A 230 22.90 16.87 24.75
C ASP A 230 22.17 15.50 24.69
N VAL A 231 22.86 14.39 24.98
CA VAL A 231 22.18 13.07 25.09
C VAL A 231 21.71 12.84 26.53
N ILE A 232 20.40 12.76 26.72
CA ILE A 232 19.78 12.39 28.01
C ILE A 232 19.43 10.90 27.96
N VAL A 233 19.82 10.17 28.99
CA VAL A 233 19.43 8.76 29.19
C VAL A 233 18.57 8.68 30.45
N SER A 234 17.41 8.04 30.32
CA SER A 234 16.51 7.76 31.43
C SER A 234 16.34 6.26 31.57
N MET A 235 16.43 5.77 32.80
CA MET A 235 16.17 4.38 33.15
C MET A 235 14.90 4.35 33.99
N ILE A 236 13.94 3.53 33.57
CA ILE A 236 12.65 3.35 34.24
C ILE A 236 12.63 1.90 34.72
N ASP A 237 12.41 1.71 36.01
CA ASP A 237 12.20 0.40 36.62
C ASP A 237 10.80 0.34 37.23
N ALA A 238 10.15 -0.82 37.13
CA ALA A 238 8.81 -1.00 37.68
C ALA A 238 8.93 -1.46 39.14
N ASP A 239 8.53 -0.59 40.07
CA ASP A 239 8.58 -0.89 41.50
C ASP A 239 7.76 -2.14 41.85
N ASN A 240 8.36 -3.05 42.63
CA ASN A 240 7.72 -4.27 43.13
C ASN A 240 7.13 -5.19 42.05
N PHE A 241 7.62 -5.13 40.80
CA PHE A 241 7.07 -5.91 39.68
C PHE A 241 7.06 -7.43 39.92
N LYS A 242 8.05 -7.94 40.68
CA LYS A 242 8.09 -9.35 41.08
C LYS A 242 6.88 -9.73 41.95
N SER A 243 6.54 -8.93 42.94
CA SER A 243 5.40 -9.19 43.83
C SER A 243 4.07 -9.21 43.08
N VAL A 244 3.94 -8.37 42.04
CA VAL A 244 2.77 -8.39 41.15
C VAL A 244 2.67 -9.72 40.40
N ASN A 245 3.77 -10.17 39.77
CA ASN A 245 3.80 -11.46 39.07
C ASN A 245 3.52 -12.64 40.01
N ASP A 246 4.09 -12.62 41.22
CA ASP A 246 3.89 -13.68 42.22
C ASP A 246 2.44 -13.72 42.74
N THR A 247 1.73 -12.58 42.78
CA THR A 247 0.34 -12.48 43.27
C THR A 247 -0.70 -12.80 42.20
N TYR A 248 -0.51 -12.29 40.98
CA TYR A 248 -1.52 -12.33 39.92
C TYR A 248 -1.18 -13.33 38.80
N GLY A 249 0.02 -13.92 38.83
CA GLY A 249 0.52 -14.82 37.81
C GLY A 249 0.93 -14.11 36.51
N HIS A 250 1.56 -14.86 35.61
CA HIS A 250 1.81 -14.43 34.25
C HIS A 250 0.62 -14.81 33.37
N LYS A 251 0.08 -13.87 32.57
CA LYS A 251 -0.85 -14.23 31.49
C LYS A 251 -0.08 -15.09 30.48
N THR A 252 -0.41 -16.38 30.45
CA THR A 252 -0.03 -17.33 29.38
C THR A 252 -0.75 -17.01 28.10
#